data_AF-A0A7S0TKK2-F1
#
_entry.id   AF-A0A7S0TKK2-F1
#
_cell.length_a   1.000
_cell.length_b   1.000
_cell.length_c   1.000
_cell.angle_alpha   90.00
_cell.angle_beta   90.00
_cell.angle_gamma   90.00
#
_symmetry.space_group_name_H-M   'P 1'
#
loop_
_entity.id
_entity.type
_entity.pdbx_description
1 polymer ?
#
loop_
_entity_poly.entity_id
_entity_poly.type
_entity_poly.pdbx_seq_one_letter_code
_entity_poly.pdbx_strand_id
1 'polypeptide(L)'
;EDLTLEMMKRRVGGLDEPIAAILRRALASRKLPPSTMRELGLRHVRGILLHGPPGCGKTLVAREIARAIKSRPPKIVNGPEILDKWVGEAERNVRLLFYEAEEEWK
;
A
#
# COMPACT_ATOMS: atom_id res chain seq x y z
N GLU A 1 13.28 -12.86 2.66
CA GLU A 1 12.90 -12.01 1.50
C GLU A 1 12.46 -12.85 0.32
N ASP A 2 13.16 -13.95 0.08
CA ASP A 2 12.94 -14.81 -1.07
C ASP A 2 11.56 -15.45 -1.08
N LEU A 3 11.03 -15.88 0.07
CA LEU A 3 9.72 -16.54 0.08
C LEU A 3 8.56 -15.61 -0.32
N THR A 4 8.53 -14.37 0.20
CA THR A 4 7.46 -13.41 -0.14
C THR A 4 7.57 -12.95 -1.58
N LEU A 5 8.80 -12.71 -2.04
CA LEU A 5 9.06 -12.31 -3.43
C LEU A 5 8.78 -13.47 -4.39
N GLU A 6 9.21 -14.70 -4.11
CA GLU A 6 8.87 -15.91 -4.88
C GLU A 6 7.37 -16.13 -4.95
N MET A 7 6.66 -16.02 -3.82
CA MET A 7 5.21 -16.20 -3.79
C MET A 7 4.49 -15.19 -4.67
N MET A 8 4.97 -13.93 -4.71
CA MET A 8 4.40 -12.89 -5.57
C MET A 8 4.75 -13.10 -7.04
N LYS A 9 6.01 -13.44 -7.36
CA LYS A 9 6.45 -13.77 -8.72
C LYS A 9 5.65 -14.93 -9.33
N ARG A 10 5.33 -15.95 -8.53
CA ARG A 10 4.49 -17.08 -8.96
C ARG A 10 3.03 -16.68 -9.21
N ARG A 11 2.54 -15.62 -8.56
CA ARG A 11 1.14 -15.17 -8.65
C ARG A 11 0.91 -14.07 -9.68
N VAL A 12 1.95 -13.31 -10.02
CA VAL A 12 1.88 -12.22 -11.00
C VAL A 12 2.98 -12.42 -12.05
N GLY A 13 2.61 -12.95 -13.21
CA GLY A 13 3.55 -13.17 -14.31
C GLY A 13 3.98 -11.86 -14.99
N GLY A 14 5.26 -11.74 -15.32
CA GLY A 14 5.80 -10.67 -16.16
C GLY A 14 5.94 -9.29 -15.50
N LEU A 15 5.66 -9.18 -14.20
CA LEU A 15 5.79 -7.94 -13.42
C LEU A 15 6.85 -8.03 -12.31
N ASP A 16 7.80 -8.95 -12.45
CA ASP A 16 8.80 -9.26 -11.43
C ASP A 16 9.65 -8.04 -11.04
N GLU A 17 10.13 -7.28 -12.04
CA GLU A 17 10.97 -6.11 -11.83
C GLU A 17 10.20 -4.94 -11.18
N PRO A 18 9.00 -4.54 -11.68
CA PRO A 18 8.14 -3.57 -10.99
C PRO A 18 7.80 -3.96 -9.54
N ILE A 19 7.45 -5.23 -9.30
CA ILE A 19 7.10 -5.73 -7.96
C ILE A 19 8.32 -5.65 -7.04
N ALA A 20 9.49 -6.10 -7.50
CA ALA A 20 10.73 -6.02 -6.73
C ALA A 20 11.09 -4.57 -6.38
N ALA A 21 10.93 -3.63 -7.33
CA ALA A 21 11.17 -2.21 -7.10
C ALA A 21 10.21 -1.62 -6.05
N ILE A 22 8.93 -1.96 -6.10
CA ILE A 22 7.92 -1.52 -5.13
C ILE A 22 8.26 -2.05 -3.73
N LEU A 23 8.53 -3.35 -3.60
CA LEU A 23 8.85 -3.97 -2.31
C LEU A 23 10.11 -3.36 -1.71
N ARG A 24 11.16 -3.17 -2.53
CA ARG A 24 12.40 -2.55 -2.07
C ARG A 24 12.16 -1.13 -1.57
N ARG A 25 11.44 -0.30 -2.32
CA ARG A 25 11.21 1.11 -1.94
C ARG A 25 10.25 1.25 -0.76
N ALA A 26 9.16 0.48 -0.73
CA ALA A 26 8.13 0.62 0.29
C ALA A 26 8.47 -0.08 1.61
N LEU A 27 9.18 -1.22 1.57
CA LEU A 27 9.45 -2.03 2.74
C LEU A 27 10.86 -1.88 3.30
N ALA A 28 11.84 -1.37 2.54
CA ALA A 28 13.21 -1.23 3.06
C ALA A 28 13.27 -0.31 4.29
N SER A 29 12.51 0.79 4.29
CA SER A 29 12.43 1.69 5.45
C SER A 29 11.91 0.99 6.70
N ARG A 30 10.92 0.09 6.56
CA ARG A 30 10.33 -0.66 7.68
C ARG A 30 11.25 -1.73 8.29
N LYS A 31 12.37 -2.06 7.63
CA LYS A 31 13.35 -3.03 8.15
C LYS A 31 14.44 -2.39 8.99
N LEU A 32 14.68 -1.10 8.78
CA LEU A 32 15.71 -0.39 9.51
C LEU A 32 15.24 -0.11 10.95
N PRO A 33 16.13 -0.21 11.94
CA PRO A 33 15.81 0.19 13.30
C PRO A 33 15.35 1.66 13.35
N PRO A 34 14.40 2.01 14.24
CA PRO A 34 13.94 3.39 14.39
C PRO A 34 15.06 4.40 14.70
N SER A 35 16.12 3.97 15.43
CA SER A 35 17.30 4.79 15.73
C SER A 35 18.05 5.17 14.45
N THR A 36 18.39 4.18 13.63
CA THR A 36 19.08 4.38 12.35
C THR A 36 18.25 5.23 11.39
N MET A 37 16.92 5.06 11.37
CA MET A 37 16.06 5.93 10.54
C MET A 37 16.06 7.39 10.98
N ARG A 38 16.11 7.66 12.29
CA ARG A 38 16.19 9.02 12.83
C ARG A 38 17.53 9.67 12.50
N GLU A 39 18.62 8.92 12.63
CA GLU A 39 19.98 9.39 12.27
C GLU A 39 20.09 9.71 10.78
N LEU A 40 19.49 8.88 9.92
CA LEU A 40 19.49 9.08 8.47
C LEU A 40 18.41 10.08 7.97
N GLY A 41 17.55 10.58 8.87
CA GLY A 41 16.43 11.47 8.51
C GLY A 41 15.42 10.84 7.54
N LEU A 42 15.35 9.52 7.46
CA LEU A 42 14.51 8.81 6.49
C LEU A 42 13.05 8.76 6.95
N ARG A 43 12.13 9.08 6.06
CA ARG A 43 10.69 8.94 6.29
C ARG A 43 10.17 7.71 5.55
N HIS A 44 9.24 6.99 6.18
CA HIS A 44 8.55 5.88 5.54
C HIS A 44 7.75 6.35 4.31
N VAL A 45 7.69 5.49 3.31
CA VAL A 45 6.83 5.71 2.13
C VAL A 45 5.38 5.73 2.58
N ARG A 46 4.65 6.81 2.25
CA ARG A 46 3.25 7.02 2.66
C ARG A 46 2.23 6.33 1.76
N GLY A 47 2.56 6.08 0.50
CA GLY A 47 1.64 5.47 -0.45
C GLY A 47 2.34 5.09 -1.75
N ILE A 48 1.67 4.25 -2.54
CA ILE A 48 2.13 3.78 -3.85
C ILE A 48 0.98 4.02 -4.84
N LEU A 49 1.31 4.56 -6.02
CA LEU A 49 0.37 4.72 -7.13
C LEU A 49 0.70 3.72 -8.23
N LEU A 50 -0.26 2.89 -8.64
CA LEU A 50 -0.15 1.98 -9.77
C LEU A 50 -1.00 2.50 -10.93
N HIS A 51 -0.37 2.85 -12.06
CA HIS A 51 -1.06 3.37 -13.25
C HIS A 51 -0.71 2.56 -14.50
N GLY A 52 -1.57 2.61 -15.52
CA GLY A 52 -1.36 1.96 -16.81
C GLY A 52 -2.67 1.50 -17.47
N PRO A 53 -2.59 0.91 -18.68
CA PRO A 53 -3.76 0.46 -19.45
C PRO A 53 -4.65 -0.54 -18.69
N PRO A 54 -5.96 -0.62 -18.97
CA PRO A 54 -6.81 -1.64 -18.36
C PRO A 54 -6.29 -3.06 -18.66
N GLY A 55 -6.43 -3.99 -17.72
CA GLY A 55 -6.01 -5.39 -17.89
C GLY A 55 -4.56 -5.73 -17.50
N CYS A 56 -3.68 -4.76 -17.23
CA CYS A 56 -2.28 -5.04 -16.83
C CYS A 56 -2.09 -5.51 -15.36
N GLY A 57 -3.09 -6.11 -14.73
CA GLY A 57 -2.92 -6.74 -13.40
C GLY A 57 -2.69 -5.79 -12.21
N LYS A 58 -2.88 -4.47 -12.33
CA LYS A 58 -2.68 -3.50 -11.23
C LYS A 58 -3.41 -3.85 -9.93
N THR A 59 -4.70 -4.17 -10.03
CA THR A 59 -5.52 -4.57 -8.87
C THR A 59 -5.06 -5.90 -8.28
N LEU A 60 -4.60 -6.83 -9.13
CA LEU A 60 -4.05 -8.11 -8.68
C LEU A 60 -2.76 -7.91 -7.88
N VAL A 61 -1.84 -7.08 -8.40
CA VAL A 61 -0.60 -6.70 -7.71
C VAL A 61 -0.89 -6.05 -6.37
N ALA A 62 -1.82 -5.09 -6.30
CA ALA A 62 -2.19 -4.43 -5.05
C ALA A 62 -2.70 -5.42 -3.98
N ARG A 63 -3.53 -6.39 -4.38
CA ARG A 63 -4.04 -7.44 -3.47
C ARG A 63 -2.93 -8.35 -2.98
N GLU A 64 -2.04 -8.78 -3.86
CA GLU A 64 -0.93 -9.65 -3.47
C GLU A 64 0.07 -8.91 -2.57
N ILE A 65 0.33 -7.62 -2.80
CA ILE A 65 1.12 -6.76 -1.88
C ILE A 65 0.48 -6.69 -0.50
N ALA A 66 -0.83 -6.47 -0.42
CA ALA A 66 -1.51 -6.45 0.87
C ALA A 66 -1.37 -7.79 1.62
N ARG A 67 -1.48 -8.93 0.92
CA ARG A 67 -1.27 -10.27 1.51
C ARG A 67 0.16 -10.50 1.97
N ALA A 68 1.13 -10.06 1.18
CA ALA A 68 2.56 -10.24 1.44
C ALA A 68 3.04 -9.52 2.70
N ILE A 69 2.48 -8.34 3.00
CA ILE A 69 2.88 -7.51 4.14
C ILE A 69 2.36 -8.11 5.47
N LYS A 70 1.50 -9.14 5.43
CA LYS A 70 0.89 -9.79 6.63
C LYS A 70 0.33 -8.77 7.63
N SER A 71 -0.16 -7.63 7.13
CA SER A 71 -0.80 -6.61 7.94
C SER A 71 -2.31 -6.88 8.02
N ARG A 72 -3.05 -5.93 8.60
CA ARG A 72 -4.50 -5.90 8.58
C ARG A 72 -5.04 -6.06 7.16
N PRO A 73 -6.23 -6.66 7.01
CA PRO A 73 -6.85 -6.79 5.70
C PRO A 73 -6.99 -5.39 5.06
N PRO A 74 -6.70 -5.27 3.75
CA PRO A 74 -6.76 -3.98 3.08
C PRO A 74 -8.21 -3.48 3.07
N LYS A 75 -8.42 -2.22 3.45
CA LYS A 75 -9.70 -1.52 3.25
C LYS A 75 -9.79 -1.15 1.77
N ILE A 76 -10.68 -1.82 1.05
CA ILE A 76 -10.93 -1.54 -0.37
C ILE A 76 -12.02 -0.48 -0.43
N VAL A 77 -11.73 0.63 -1.09
CA VAL A 77 -12.68 1.73 -1.29
C VAL A 77 -12.70 2.07 -2.77
N ASN A 78 -13.89 2.12 -3.35
CA ASN A 78 -14.05 2.57 -4.73
C ASN A 78 -14.17 4.10 -4.74
N GLY A 79 -13.50 4.77 -5.68
CA GLY A 79 -13.54 6.24 -5.79
C GLY A 79 -14.95 6.84 -5.78
N PRO A 80 -15.94 6.26 -6.50
CA PRO A 80 -17.32 6.74 -6.46
C PRO A 80 -18.02 6.61 -5.10
N GLU A 81 -17.62 5.67 -4.23
CA GLU A 81 -18.24 5.48 -2.91
C GLU A 81 -17.87 6.61 -1.93
N ILE A 82 -16.79 7.33 -2.21
CA ILE A 82 -16.35 8.47 -1.39
C ILE A 82 -17.16 9.73 -1.72
N LEU A 83 -17.69 9.81 -2.94
CA LEU A 83 -18.40 11.00 -3.43
C LEU A 83 -19.85 10.97 -2.95
N ASP A 84 -20.26 11.99 -2.19
CA ASP A 84 -21.64 12.22 -1.82
C ASP A 84 -22.18 13.49 -2.50
N LYS A 85 -23.51 13.56 -2.66
CA LYS A 85 -24.20 14.74 -3.20
C LYS A 85 -24.20 15.92 -2.24
N TRP A 86 -23.96 15.67 -0.95
CA TRP A 86 -23.95 16.68 0.10
C TRP A 86 -22.56 17.27 0.29
N VAL A 87 -22.48 18.61 0.34
CA VAL A 87 -21.22 19.34 0.55
C VAL A 87 -20.63 18.99 1.92
N GLY A 88 -19.35 18.65 1.97
CA GLY A 88 -18.64 18.31 3.21
C GLY A 88 -18.71 16.84 3.61
N GLU A 89 -19.61 16.04 3.01
CA GLU A 89 -19.70 14.61 3.35
C GLU A 89 -18.58 13.79 2.73
N ALA A 90 -18.12 14.14 1.53
CA ALA A 90 -16.98 13.47 0.91
C ALA A 90 -15.70 13.60 1.77
N GLU A 91 -15.39 14.80 2.28
CA GLU A 91 -14.25 15.02 3.16
C GLU A 91 -14.41 14.29 4.50
N ARG A 92 -15.63 14.25 5.05
CA ARG A 92 -15.93 13.50 6.27
C ARG A 92 -15.69 12.01 6.06
N ASN A 93 -16.15 11.44 4.95
CA ASN A 93 -15.98 10.04 4.60
C ASN A 93 -14.50 9.68 4.48
N VAL A 94 -13.69 10.50 3.80
CA VAL A 94 -12.23 10.30 3.74
C VAL A 94 -11.61 10.32 5.14
N ARG A 95 -11.98 11.28 6.01
CA ARG A 95 -11.44 11.34 7.37
C ARG A 95 -11.80 10.10 8.20
N LEU A 96 -13.05 9.64 8.11
CA LEU A 96 -13.51 8.43 8.80
C LEU A 96 -12.74 7.18 8.35
N LEU A 97 -12.36 7.09 7.07
CA LEU A 97 -11.57 5.96 6.57
C LEU A 97 -10.17 5.88 7.23
N PHE A 98 -9.55 7.02 7.53
CA PHE A 98 -8.23 7.07 8.17
C PHE A 98 -8.30 7.10 9.70
N TYR A 99 -9.45 7.44 10.28
CA TYR A 99 -9.63 7.56 11.73
C TYR A 99 -9.25 6.27 12.48
N GLU A 100 -9.73 5.11 12.01
CA GLU A 100 -9.40 3.80 12.58
C GLU A 100 -7.88 3.54 12.62
N ALA A 101 -7.17 3.94 11.55
CA ALA A 101 -5.73 3.76 11.46
C ALA A 101 -4.95 4.75 12.34
N GLU A 102 -5.49 5.96 12.56
CA GLU A 102 -4.88 6.96 13.45
C GLU A 102 -5.03 6.59 14.92
N GLU A 103 -6.17 6.03 15.33
CA GLU A 103 -6.39 5.54 16.70
C GLU A 103 -5.43 4.41 17.07
N GLU A 104 -5.11 3.53 16.13
CA GLU A 104 -4.21 2.39 16.35
C GLU A 104 -2.73 2.75 16.27
N TRP A 105 -2.42 3.84 15.60
CA TRP A 105 -1.05 4.33 15.50
C TRP A 105 -0.58 5.03 16.78
N LYS A 106 -1.51 5.59 17.56
CA LYS A 106 -1.24 6.19 18.87
C LYS A 106 -0.80 5.13 19.89
#